data_AF-A0A352X4Y3-F1
#
_entry.id   AF-A0A352X4Y3-F1
#
_cell.length_a   1.000
_cell.length_b   1.000
_cell.length_c   1.000
_cell.angle_alpha   90.00
_cell.angle_beta   90.00
_cell.angle_gamma   90.00
#
_symmetry.space_group_name_H-M   'P 1'
#
loop_
_entity.id
_entity.type
_entity.pdbx_description
1 polymer ?
#
loop_
_entity_poly.entity_id
_entity_poly.type
_entity_poly.pdbx_seq_one_letter_code
_entity_poly.pdbx_strand_id
1 'polypeptide(L)'
;MLGKDLAKYLNEAIADTNYWGESESDSPLRVTRTKRNIDNKFLLSMDNSMRKAMGDPALKDQDRVIVEKSLSEVLIPLIQAVQTEISELVFTDPIAAAPTYTAHAERFEYYAQIFNGFLGTTDPKVYYVDAANNPYTSIFIVGRCVDETVYMRGILTQT
;
A
#
# COMPACT_ATOMS: atom_id res chain seq x y z
N MET A 1 -12.47 13.90 -8.61
CA MET A 1 -11.02 14.16 -8.76
C MET A 1 -10.53 13.62 -10.10
N LEU A 2 -9.60 14.29 -10.77
CA LEU A 2 -8.95 13.76 -11.98
C LEU A 2 -7.84 12.77 -11.58
N GLY A 3 -7.64 11.72 -12.36
CA GLY A 3 -6.66 10.69 -12.01
C GLY A 3 -5.21 11.18 -11.98
N LYS A 4 -4.87 12.16 -12.83
CA LYS A 4 -3.54 12.80 -12.82
C LYS A 4 -3.24 13.51 -11.49
N ASP A 5 -4.24 14.16 -10.90
CA ASP A 5 -4.08 14.97 -9.69
C ASP A 5 -3.93 14.04 -8.48
N LEU A 6 -4.74 12.97 -8.43
CA LEU A 6 -4.59 11.92 -7.43
C LEU A 6 -3.23 11.23 -7.53
N ALA A 7 -2.81 10.85 -8.73
CA ALA A 7 -1.52 10.17 -8.88
C ALA A 7 -0.35 11.07 -8.50
N LYS A 8 -0.43 12.38 -8.78
CA LYS A 8 0.58 13.33 -8.30
C LYS A 8 0.62 13.36 -6.77
N TYR A 9 -0.53 13.55 -6.15
CA TYR A 9 -0.68 13.56 -4.69
C TYR A 9 -0.13 12.26 -4.03
N LEU A 10 -0.49 11.09 -4.56
CA LEU A 10 0.00 9.81 -4.04
C LEU A 10 1.50 9.61 -4.28
N ASN A 11 2.06 10.12 -5.38
CA ASN A 11 3.51 10.05 -5.62
C ASN A 11 4.28 10.94 -4.63
N GLU A 12 3.73 12.10 -4.27
CA GLU A 12 4.29 12.95 -3.21
C GLU A 12 4.25 12.22 -1.87
N ALA A 13 3.12 11.58 -1.54
CA ALA A 13 2.97 10.81 -0.30
C ALA A 13 4.00 9.67 -0.14
N ILE A 14 4.35 8.97 -1.24
CA ILE A 14 5.31 7.87 -1.20
C ILE A 14 6.76 8.30 -1.48
N ALA A 15 7.02 9.57 -1.78
CA ALA A 15 8.37 10.02 -2.14
C ALA A 15 9.30 10.00 -0.92
N ASP A 16 8.79 10.47 0.22
CA ASP A 16 9.56 10.63 1.44
C ASP A 16 9.48 9.39 2.34
N THR A 17 8.35 8.71 2.35
CA THR A 17 8.10 7.54 3.19
C THR A 17 7.39 6.48 2.36
N ASN A 18 8.13 5.54 1.76
CA ASN A 18 7.53 4.39 1.06
C ASN A 18 7.66 3.15 1.94
N TYR A 19 6.74 3.02 2.88
CA TYR A 19 6.72 1.93 3.85
C TYR A 19 5.35 1.27 3.84
N TRP A 20 5.27 -0.02 4.15
CA TRP A 20 3.99 -0.68 4.39
C TRP A 20 4.12 -1.59 5.61
N GLY A 21 3.26 -1.40 6.61
CA GLY A 21 3.45 -2.03 7.92
C GLY A 21 3.21 -3.52 7.97
N GLU A 22 2.61 -4.08 6.92
CA GLU A 22 2.48 -5.52 6.73
C GLU A 22 3.65 -6.10 5.91
N SER A 23 4.73 -5.34 5.67
CA SER A 23 5.85 -5.73 4.82
C SER A 23 7.20 -5.41 5.44
N GLU A 24 8.09 -6.38 5.34
CA GLU A 24 9.52 -6.22 5.67
C GLU A 24 10.32 -5.59 4.52
N SER A 25 9.74 -5.50 3.31
CA SER A 25 10.39 -4.85 2.16
C SER A 25 10.42 -3.34 2.30
N ASP A 26 11.58 -2.75 1.96
CA ASP A 26 11.71 -1.32 1.74
C ASP A 26 10.98 -0.91 0.45
N SER A 27 10.19 0.18 0.51
CA SER A 27 9.57 0.82 -0.67
C SER A 27 8.67 -0.07 -1.55
N PRO A 28 7.62 -0.69 -0.98
CA PRO A 28 6.84 -1.68 -1.72
C PRO A 28 5.92 -1.04 -2.77
N LEU A 29 5.45 0.21 -2.58
CA LEU A 29 4.37 0.74 -3.40
C LEU A 29 4.85 1.59 -4.58
N ARG A 30 4.12 1.46 -5.68
CA ARG A 30 4.22 2.32 -6.87
C ARG A 30 2.84 2.79 -7.30
N VAL A 31 2.72 4.07 -7.61
CA VAL A 31 1.48 4.64 -8.17
C VAL A 31 1.44 4.41 -9.68
N THR A 32 0.29 4.01 -10.21
CA THR A 32 0.07 3.80 -11.64
C THR A 32 -1.34 4.26 -12.02
N ARG A 33 -1.55 4.52 -13.32
CA ARG A 33 -2.82 4.97 -13.88
C ARG A 33 -3.17 4.16 -15.11
N THR A 34 -4.46 3.96 -15.34
CA THR A 34 -4.94 3.22 -16.52
C THR A 34 -6.36 3.63 -16.87
N LYS A 35 -6.68 3.65 -18.17
CA LYS A 35 -8.07 3.80 -18.63
C LYS A 35 -8.86 2.49 -18.56
N ARG A 36 -8.18 1.37 -18.28
CA ARG A 36 -8.82 0.05 -18.18
C ARG A 36 -9.54 -0.09 -16.85
N ASN A 37 -10.62 -0.87 -16.84
CA ASN A 37 -11.18 -1.38 -15.59
C ASN A 37 -10.20 -2.39 -15.00
N ILE A 38 -10.05 -2.36 -13.67
CA ILE A 38 -9.23 -3.33 -12.93
C ILE A 38 -10.16 -4.45 -12.48
N ASP A 39 -10.02 -5.62 -13.10
CA ASP A 39 -10.74 -6.83 -12.76
C ASP A 39 -9.78 -7.90 -12.23
N ASN A 40 -10.33 -9.04 -11.78
CA ASN A 40 -9.53 -10.14 -11.22
C ASN A 40 -8.47 -10.67 -12.20
N LYS A 41 -8.77 -10.68 -13.51
CA LYS A 41 -7.81 -11.11 -14.54
C LYS A 41 -6.65 -10.13 -14.66
N PHE A 42 -6.93 -8.84 -14.61
CA PHE A 42 -5.92 -7.79 -14.60
C PHE A 42 -5.04 -7.89 -13.35
N LEU A 43 -5.63 -8.05 -12.17
CA LEU A 43 -4.90 -8.20 -10.90
C LEU A 43 -3.94 -9.41 -10.94
N LEU A 44 -4.42 -10.59 -11.35
CA LEU A 44 -3.58 -11.79 -11.49
C LEU A 44 -2.50 -11.63 -12.55
N SER A 45 -2.81 -10.99 -13.68
CA SER A 45 -1.80 -10.70 -14.71
C SER A 45 -0.72 -9.75 -14.19
N MET A 46 -1.10 -8.79 -13.35
CA MET A 46 -0.18 -7.81 -12.80
C MET A 46 0.72 -8.42 -11.72
N ASP A 47 0.13 -9.20 -10.81
CA ASP A 47 0.86 -10.01 -9.83
C ASP A 47 1.93 -10.88 -10.51
N ASN A 48 1.54 -11.65 -11.53
CA ASN A 48 2.47 -12.46 -12.31
C ASN A 48 3.61 -11.64 -12.92
N SER A 49 3.31 -10.44 -13.44
CA SER A 49 4.32 -9.56 -14.00
C SER A 49 5.29 -9.03 -12.94
N MET A 50 4.80 -8.67 -11.74
CA MET A 50 5.64 -8.16 -10.66
C MET A 50 6.54 -9.28 -10.12
N ARG A 51 5.99 -10.47 -9.89
CA ARG A 51 6.76 -11.66 -9.46
C ARG A 51 7.79 -12.08 -10.50
N LYS A 52 7.46 -12.04 -11.79
CA LYS A 52 8.44 -12.27 -12.87
C LYS A 52 9.58 -11.27 -12.83
N ALA A 53 9.31 -10.01 -12.51
CA ALA A 53 10.34 -8.97 -12.40
C ALA A 53 11.26 -9.17 -11.19
N MET A 54 10.79 -9.82 -10.12
CA MET A 54 11.64 -10.22 -8.99
C MET A 54 12.63 -11.34 -9.35
N GLY A 55 12.36 -12.11 -10.40
CA GLY A 55 13.26 -13.15 -10.89
C GLY A 55 13.27 -14.44 -10.08
N ASP A 56 12.41 -14.59 -9.07
CA ASP A 56 12.34 -15.79 -8.25
C ASP A 56 11.43 -16.87 -8.91
N PRO A 57 11.99 -18.03 -9.30
CA PRO A 57 11.23 -19.13 -9.92
C PRO A 57 10.16 -19.72 -9.01
N ALA A 58 10.32 -19.66 -7.68
CA ALA A 58 9.37 -20.22 -6.71
C ALA A 58 8.00 -19.50 -6.75
N LEU A 59 7.92 -18.34 -7.40
CA LEU A 59 6.73 -17.48 -7.45
C LEU A 59 5.82 -17.75 -8.66
N LYS A 60 6.20 -18.63 -9.59
CA LYS A 60 5.48 -18.79 -10.87
C LYS A 60 4.21 -19.64 -10.77
N ASP A 61 4.21 -20.69 -9.94
CA ASP A 61 3.26 -21.81 -10.08
C ASP A 61 2.37 -22.05 -8.85
N GLN A 62 2.02 -20.99 -8.12
CA GLN A 62 1.12 -21.12 -6.98
C GLN A 62 -0.32 -20.73 -7.32
N ASP A 63 -1.28 -21.47 -6.76
CA ASP A 63 -2.70 -21.14 -6.79
C ASP A 63 -2.94 -19.88 -5.96
N ARG A 64 -3.04 -18.75 -6.65
CA ARG A 64 -3.22 -17.43 -6.05
C ARG A 64 -4.70 -17.11 -5.87
N VAL A 65 -5.03 -16.59 -4.70
CA VAL A 65 -6.37 -16.14 -4.34
C VAL A 65 -6.36 -14.62 -4.25
N ILE A 66 -7.41 -14.00 -4.78
CA ILE A 66 -7.65 -12.57 -4.61
C ILE A 66 -8.53 -12.38 -3.39
N VAL A 67 -8.04 -11.61 -2.43
CA VAL A 67 -8.80 -11.16 -1.26
C VAL A 67 -9.10 -9.69 -1.43
N GLU A 68 -10.38 -9.34 -1.53
CA GLU A 68 -10.84 -7.96 -1.57
C GLU A 68 -11.15 -7.47 -0.14
N LYS A 69 -10.71 -6.25 0.17
CA LYS A 69 -11.02 -5.53 1.40
C LYS A 69 -11.38 -4.08 1.08
N SER A 70 -12.13 -3.43 1.97
CA SER A 70 -12.31 -1.98 1.93
C SER A 70 -11.05 -1.25 2.37
N LEU A 71 -10.92 0.03 2.01
CA LEU A 71 -9.85 0.89 2.52
C LEU A 71 -9.79 0.90 4.05
N SER A 72 -10.97 1.03 4.69
CA SER A 72 -11.08 1.15 6.15
C SER A 72 -10.61 -0.09 6.87
N GLU A 73 -10.91 -1.28 6.34
CA GLU A 73 -10.45 -2.56 6.91
C GLU A 73 -8.93 -2.73 6.89
N VAL A 74 -8.22 -2.01 6.02
CA VAL A 74 -6.77 -2.11 5.86
C VAL A 74 -6.04 -0.95 6.52
N LEU A 75 -6.41 0.29 6.19
CA LEU A 75 -5.65 1.47 6.59
C LEU A 75 -5.97 1.95 8.00
N ILE A 76 -7.21 1.77 8.50
CA ILE A 76 -7.54 2.19 9.88
C ILE A 76 -6.71 1.42 10.91
N PRO A 77 -6.59 0.07 10.84
CA PRO A 77 -5.71 -0.66 11.75
C PRO A 77 -4.25 -0.20 11.70
N LEU A 78 -3.72 0.11 10.51
CA LEU A 78 -2.34 0.59 10.36
C LEU A 78 -2.13 1.97 10.99
N ILE A 79 -3.11 2.88 10.83
CA ILE A 79 -3.10 4.19 11.49
C ILE A 79 -3.17 4.04 13.01
N GLN A 80 -4.05 3.17 13.51
CA GLN A 80 -4.21 2.90 14.94
C GLN A 80 -2.97 2.26 15.55
N ALA A 81 -2.28 1.39 14.81
CA ALA A 81 -1.02 0.80 15.25
C ALA A 81 0.04 1.89 15.49
N VAL A 82 0.21 2.82 14.55
CA VAL A 82 1.14 3.95 14.73
C VAL A 82 0.73 4.84 15.91
N GLN A 83 -0.56 5.12 16.10
CA GLN A 83 -1.04 5.88 17.27
C GLN A 83 -0.73 5.18 18.60
N THR A 84 -0.86 3.85 18.63
CA THR A 84 -0.56 3.04 19.81
C THR A 84 0.93 3.09 20.11
N GLU A 85 1.77 2.87 19.09
CA GLU A 85 3.23 2.97 19.22
C GLU A 85 3.63 4.35 19.79
N ILE A 86 3.08 5.45 19.27
CA ILE A 86 3.34 6.81 19.79
C ILE A 86 2.94 6.96 21.26
N SER A 87 1.82 6.37 21.66
CA SER A 87 1.29 6.48 23.03
C SER A 87 2.11 5.69 24.05
N GLU A 88 2.83 4.67 23.60
CA GLU A 88 3.72 3.83 24.42
C GLU A 88 5.14 4.39 24.53
N LEU A 89 5.49 5.42 23.74
CA LEU A 89 6.80 6.04 23.79
C LEU A 89 6.99 6.78 25.12
N VAL A 90 7.96 6.31 25.90
CA VAL A 90 8.43 6.98 27.13
C VAL A 90 9.88 7.41 26.92
N PHE A 91 10.11 8.73 26.93
CA PHE A 91 11.45 9.30 26.82
C PHE A 91 11.81 10.10 28.06
N THR A 92 13.05 9.92 28.52
CA THR A 92 13.64 10.72 29.60
C THR A 92 14.45 11.91 29.07
N ASP A 93 14.85 11.88 27.80
CA ASP A 93 15.55 12.95 27.09
C ASP A 93 14.77 13.36 25.82
N PRO A 94 14.22 14.60 25.76
CA PRO A 94 13.50 15.10 24.61
C PRO A 94 14.33 15.20 23.31
N ILE A 95 15.66 15.37 23.40
CA ILE A 95 16.53 15.51 22.22
C ILE A 95 16.69 14.15 21.55
N ALA A 96 16.95 13.11 22.33
CA ALA A 96 17.02 11.74 21.84
C ALA A 96 15.66 11.23 21.29
N ALA A 97 14.55 11.76 21.82
CA ALA A 97 13.20 11.40 21.39
C ALA A 97 12.79 11.97 20.02
N ALA A 98 13.33 13.13 19.64
CA ALA A 98 12.86 13.87 18.48
C ALA A 98 12.90 13.06 17.16
N PRO A 99 13.98 12.32 16.83
CA PRO A 99 14.00 11.51 15.61
C PRO A 99 12.93 10.42 15.59
N THR A 100 12.64 9.80 16.74
CA THR A 100 11.62 8.76 16.85
C THR A 100 10.23 9.35 16.63
N TYR A 101 9.92 10.49 17.25
CA TYR A 101 8.64 11.17 17.01
C TYR A 101 8.45 11.55 15.54
N THR A 102 9.49 12.05 14.88
CA THR A 102 9.45 12.35 13.44
C THR A 102 9.12 11.11 12.62
N ALA A 103 9.80 9.98 12.86
CA ALA A 103 9.56 8.74 12.12
C ALA A 103 8.11 8.20 12.29
N HIS A 104 7.54 8.28 13.50
CA HIS A 104 6.14 7.89 13.70
C HIS A 104 5.15 8.88 13.08
N ALA A 105 5.44 10.19 13.15
CA ALA A 105 4.62 11.20 12.50
C ALA A 105 4.58 11.01 10.98
N GLU A 106 5.73 10.74 10.36
CA GLU A 106 5.85 10.41 8.93
C GLU A 106 5.04 9.17 8.55
N ARG A 107 5.11 8.08 9.34
CA ARG A 107 4.30 6.87 9.11
C ARG A 107 2.79 7.14 9.25
N PHE A 108 2.40 7.94 10.23
CA PHE A 108 0.99 8.32 10.42
C PHE A 108 0.49 9.14 9.23
N GLU A 109 1.26 10.16 8.83
CA GLU A 109 0.94 11.03 7.70
C GLU A 109 0.86 10.24 6.41
N TYR A 110 1.81 9.34 6.15
CA TYR A 110 1.81 8.45 5.00
C TYR A 110 0.49 7.68 4.84
N TYR A 111 0.03 6.97 5.89
CA TYR A 111 -1.21 6.21 5.81
C TYR A 111 -2.43 7.10 5.67
N ALA A 112 -2.46 8.23 6.39
CA ALA A 112 -3.55 9.19 6.31
C ALA A 112 -3.66 9.80 4.91
N GLN A 113 -2.53 10.14 4.27
CA GLN A 113 -2.48 10.67 2.92
C GLN A 113 -3.00 9.64 1.90
N ILE A 114 -2.56 8.38 1.98
CA ILE A 114 -3.08 7.31 1.10
C ILE A 114 -4.59 7.16 1.28
N PHE A 115 -5.07 7.06 2.53
CA PHE A 115 -6.48 6.92 2.85
C PHE A 115 -7.31 8.07 2.27
N ASN A 116 -6.91 9.31 2.52
CA ASN A 116 -7.59 10.51 2.04
C ASN A 116 -7.56 10.61 0.51
N GLY A 117 -6.45 10.24 -0.12
CA GLY A 117 -6.33 10.19 -1.58
C GLY A 117 -7.37 9.28 -2.21
N PHE A 118 -7.55 8.06 -1.69
CA PHE A 118 -8.53 7.13 -2.23
C PHE A 118 -9.97 7.39 -1.79
N LEU A 119 -10.20 8.05 -0.65
CA LEU A 119 -11.54 8.45 -0.20
C LEU A 119 -12.26 9.35 -1.23
N GLY A 120 -11.49 10.16 -1.96
CA GLY A 120 -12.01 11.03 -3.03
C GLY A 120 -12.33 10.33 -4.36
N THR A 121 -12.21 9.00 -4.42
CA THR A 121 -12.47 8.19 -5.63
C THR A 121 -13.76 7.39 -5.52
N THR A 122 -14.24 6.88 -6.64
CA THR A 122 -15.41 6.00 -6.68
C THR A 122 -15.00 4.56 -6.35
N ASP A 123 -15.71 3.95 -5.41
CA ASP A 123 -15.57 2.55 -4.98
C ASP A 123 -14.11 2.12 -4.72
N PRO A 124 -13.40 2.76 -3.78
CA PRO A 124 -12.03 2.41 -3.52
C PRO A 124 -11.90 1.07 -2.82
N LYS A 125 -10.97 0.25 -3.29
CA LYS A 125 -10.75 -1.14 -2.84
C LYS A 125 -9.29 -1.44 -2.60
N VAL A 126 -9.01 -2.33 -1.67
CA VAL A 126 -7.71 -2.95 -1.49
C VAL A 126 -7.82 -4.42 -1.90
N TYR A 127 -6.90 -4.87 -2.73
CA TYR A 127 -6.79 -6.27 -3.14
C TYR A 127 -5.46 -6.83 -2.68
N TYR A 128 -5.52 -8.00 -2.06
CA TYR A 128 -4.36 -8.84 -1.82
C TYR A 128 -4.40 -10.02 -2.78
N VAL A 129 -3.28 -10.31 -3.42
CA VAL A 129 -3.08 -11.53 -4.21
C VAL A 129 -2.07 -12.39 -3.46
N ASP A 130 -2.61 -13.42 -2.82
CA ASP A 130 -1.92 -14.25 -1.85
C ASP A 130 -1.91 -15.71 -2.32
N ALA A 131 -0.97 -16.50 -1.82
CA ALA A 131 -0.88 -17.93 -2.05
C ALA A 131 -0.37 -18.63 -0.79
N ALA A 132 -0.92 -19.81 -0.49
CA ALA A 132 -0.55 -20.55 0.70
C ALA A 132 0.96 -20.88 0.73
N ASN A 133 1.60 -20.63 1.87
CA ASN A 133 3.04 -20.81 2.09
C ASN A 133 3.93 -19.94 1.18
N ASN A 134 3.43 -18.80 0.69
CA ASN A 134 4.22 -17.79 0.00
C ASN A 134 4.58 -16.66 0.97
N PRO A 135 5.88 -16.32 1.13
CA PRO A 135 6.26 -15.16 1.94
C PRO A 135 5.99 -13.83 1.22
N TYR A 136 5.41 -13.85 0.02
CA TYR A 136 5.14 -12.67 -0.77
C TYR A 136 3.66 -12.52 -1.10
N THR A 137 3.10 -11.36 -0.77
CA THR A 137 1.71 -10.99 -1.05
C THR A 137 1.69 -9.75 -1.93
N SER A 138 1.05 -9.80 -3.10
CA SER A 138 0.88 -8.58 -3.89
C SER A 138 -0.27 -7.75 -3.32
N ILE A 139 -0.05 -6.46 -3.17
CA ILE A 139 -1.08 -5.50 -2.76
C ILE A 139 -1.45 -4.59 -3.93
N PHE A 140 -2.73 -4.26 -4.04
CA PHE A 140 -3.25 -3.25 -4.95
C PHE A 140 -4.25 -2.37 -4.21
N ILE A 141 -4.09 -1.05 -4.25
CA ILE A 141 -5.08 -0.09 -3.76
C ILE A 141 -5.64 0.61 -4.98
N VAL A 142 -6.93 0.48 -5.24
CA VAL A 142 -7.57 0.89 -6.49
C VAL A 142 -8.65 1.92 -6.21
N GLY A 143 -8.70 2.97 -7.04
CA GLY A 143 -9.75 3.98 -6.99
C GLY A 143 -10.09 4.49 -8.37
N ARG A 144 -11.38 4.56 -8.69
CA ARG A 144 -11.85 5.08 -9.98
C ARG A 144 -12.00 6.59 -9.91
N CYS A 145 -11.26 7.31 -10.74
CA CYS A 145 -11.43 8.74 -10.98
C CYS A 145 -12.38 8.98 -12.16
N VAL A 146 -12.63 10.25 -12.47
CA VAL A 146 -13.57 10.65 -13.53
C VAL A 146 -13.13 10.13 -14.91
N ASP A 147 -11.83 10.18 -15.19
CA ASP A 147 -11.24 9.94 -16.50
C ASP A 147 -10.41 8.63 -16.60
N GLU A 148 -9.93 8.12 -15.46
CA GLU A 148 -9.08 6.95 -15.39
C GLU A 148 -9.16 6.26 -14.02
N THR A 149 -8.64 5.04 -13.93
CA THR A 149 -8.42 4.32 -12.67
C THR A 149 -7.01 4.61 -12.20
N VAL A 150 -6.86 5.05 -10.95
CA VAL A 150 -5.58 5.18 -10.29
C VAL A 150 -5.42 4.01 -9.35
N TYR A 151 -4.22 3.44 -9.28
CA TYR A 151 -3.95 2.37 -8.34
C TYR A 151 -2.51 2.41 -7.84
N MET A 152 -2.33 2.07 -6.57
CA MET A 152 -1.05 1.72 -6.00
C MET A 152 -0.86 0.21 -6.10
N ARG A 153 0.37 -0.25 -6.33
CA ARG A 153 0.71 -1.68 -6.36
C ARG A 153 2.05 -1.93 -5.71
N GLY A 154 2.21 -3.11 -5.12
CA GLY A 154 3.47 -3.56 -4.54
C GLY A 154 3.48 -5.05 -4.27
N ILE A 155 4.66 -5.56 -3.90
CA ILE A 155 4.82 -6.89 -3.31
C ILE A 155 5.28 -6.70 -1.87
N LEU A 156 4.52 -7.27 -0.95
CA LEU A 156 4.79 -7.28 0.49
C LEU A 156 5.58 -8.54 0.83
N THR A 157 6.63 -8.41 1.63
CA THR A 157 7.38 -9.55 2.16
C THR A 157 6.92 -9.80 3.60
N GLN A 158 6.48 -11.01 3.89
CA GLN A 158 5.87 -11.43 5.15
C GLN A 158 6.52 -12.75 5.58
N THR A 159 7.39 -12.74 6.61
CA THR A 159 8.00 -13.96 7.17
C THR A 159 7.37 -14.43 8.47
#